data_AF-A0A0F9R7L9-F1
#
_entry.id   AF-A0A0F9R7L9-F1
#
_cell.length_a   1.000
_cell.length_b   1.000
_cell.length_c   1.000
_cell.angle_alpha   90.00
_cell.angle_beta   90.00
_cell.angle_gamma   90.00
#
_symmetry.space_group_name_H-M   'P 1'
#
loop_
_entity.id
_entity.type
_entity.pdbx_description
1 polymer ?
#
loop_
_entity_poly.entity_id
_entity_poly.type
_entity_poly.pdbx_seq_one_letter_code
_entity_poly.pdbx_strand_id
1 'polypeptide(L)'
;ATTNESAVFRSVLPTGYAGGGLTVYIHYAMTSAEADTVDWDVAFERIGDQQLDIDGDSFAGVQSVDNTTVPGTTGLVDVVSIAFTDGAQMDSIAAGESFRIKVTRDAASDDATGDAELLFVEIRET
;
A
#
# COMPACT_ATOMS: atom_id res chain seq x y z
N ALA A 1 -6.75 5.79 -14.35
CA ALA A 1 -7.38 4.44 -14.48
C ALA A 1 -8.91 4.58 -14.49
N THR A 2 -9.70 3.56 -14.89
CA THR A 2 -11.19 3.66 -14.83
C THR A 2 -11.82 2.78 -13.76
N THR A 3 -11.05 1.86 -13.20
CA THR A 3 -11.45 0.96 -12.12
C THR A 3 -10.25 0.74 -11.20
N ASN A 4 -10.52 0.57 -9.91
CA ASN A 4 -9.46 0.28 -8.94
C ASN A 4 -8.87 -1.10 -9.23
N GLU A 5 -7.54 -1.17 -9.18
CA GLU A 5 -6.79 -2.42 -9.34
C GLU A 5 -5.95 -2.66 -8.09
N SER A 6 -6.04 -3.86 -7.54
CA SER A 6 -5.46 -4.18 -6.23
C SER A 6 -4.58 -5.42 -6.27
N ALA A 7 -3.51 -5.39 -5.48
CA ALA A 7 -2.68 -6.54 -5.16
C ALA A 7 -2.64 -6.74 -3.63
N VAL A 8 -2.62 -8.00 -3.19
CA VAL A 8 -2.57 -8.35 -1.76
C VAL A 8 -1.29 -9.10 -1.44
N PHE A 9 -0.50 -8.56 -0.52
CA PHE A 9 0.74 -9.17 -0.02
C PHE A 9 0.59 -9.58 1.43
N ARG A 10 1.42 -10.53 1.88
CA ARG A 10 1.41 -11.04 3.25
C ARG A 10 2.79 -10.90 3.86
N SER A 11 2.84 -10.61 5.14
CA SER A 11 4.10 -10.58 5.90
C SER A 11 3.84 -10.81 7.38
N VAL A 12 4.90 -10.75 8.17
CA VAL A 12 4.88 -10.80 9.63
C VAL A 12 5.54 -9.53 10.13
N LEU A 13 4.89 -8.83 11.06
CA LEU A 13 5.46 -7.62 11.64
C LEU A 13 6.71 -8.00 12.45
N PRO A 14 7.89 -7.41 12.19
CA PRO A 14 9.10 -7.79 12.89
C PRO A 14 8.94 -7.67 14.41
N THR A 15 9.50 -8.63 15.15
CA THR A 15 9.44 -8.64 16.63
C THR A 15 10.15 -7.44 17.27
N GLY A 16 10.95 -6.70 16.51
CA GLY A 16 11.61 -5.47 16.94
C GLY A 16 10.77 -4.20 16.78
N TYR A 17 9.53 -4.29 16.26
CA TYR A 17 8.62 -3.16 16.17
C TYR A 17 8.37 -2.54 17.55
N ALA A 18 8.65 -1.25 17.68
CA ALA A 18 8.62 -0.50 18.94
C ALA A 18 7.37 0.37 19.12
N GLY A 19 6.41 0.30 18.19
CA GLY A 19 5.16 1.06 18.25
C GLY A 19 5.23 2.43 17.59
N GLY A 20 6.21 2.68 16.71
CA GLY A 20 6.38 3.98 16.03
C GLY A 20 5.33 4.30 14.96
N GLY A 21 4.56 3.31 14.51
CA GLY A 21 3.83 3.38 13.25
C GLY A 21 4.60 2.72 12.11
N LEU A 22 3.98 2.66 10.93
CA LEU A 22 4.59 2.07 9.74
C LEU A 22 4.50 3.04 8.56
N THR A 23 5.59 3.15 7.81
CA THR A 23 5.61 3.81 6.50
C THR A 23 5.73 2.75 5.41
N VAL A 24 4.75 2.71 4.52
CA VAL A 24 4.73 1.83 3.35
C VAL A 24 5.26 2.59 2.14
N TYR A 25 6.32 2.06 1.52
CA TYR A 25 6.89 2.57 0.29
C TYR A 25 6.46 1.70 -0.88
N ILE A 26 5.93 2.34 -1.92
CA ILE A 26 5.44 1.68 -3.14
C ILE A 26 6.39 2.07 -4.26
N HIS A 27 7.09 1.09 -4.81
CA HIS A 27 7.96 1.26 -5.97
C HIS A 27 7.19 0.83 -7.21
N TYR A 28 6.96 1.77 -8.12
CA TYR A 28 6.17 1.52 -9.32
C TYR A 28 6.80 2.19 -10.55
N ALA A 29 6.40 1.71 -11.73
CA ALA A 29 6.72 2.36 -12.99
C ALA A 29 5.48 2.41 -13.87
N MET A 30 5.36 3.43 -14.72
CA MET A 30 4.29 3.50 -15.70
C MET A 30 4.73 2.86 -17.02
N THR A 31 3.87 2.01 -17.58
CA THR A 31 4.11 1.42 -18.90
C THR A 31 3.99 2.46 -20.02
N SER A 32 3.09 3.45 -19.89
CA SER A 32 2.84 4.45 -20.95
C SER A 32 2.60 5.89 -20.51
N ALA A 33 2.16 6.15 -19.27
CA ALA A 33 1.92 7.51 -18.79
C ALA A 33 3.21 8.28 -18.54
N GLU A 34 3.23 9.58 -18.83
CA GLU A 34 4.36 10.49 -18.61
C GLU A 34 3.84 11.83 -18.06
N ALA A 35 4.32 12.25 -16.90
CA ALA A 35 3.90 13.50 -16.23
C ALA A 35 2.40 13.64 -15.90
N ASP A 36 1.61 12.58 -16.06
CA ASP A 36 0.26 12.43 -15.50
C ASP A 36 0.34 12.17 -13.97
N THR A 37 -0.80 11.91 -13.32
CA THR A 37 -0.90 11.61 -11.90
C THR A 37 -1.51 10.23 -11.61
N VAL A 38 -0.99 9.60 -10.55
CA VAL A 38 -1.45 8.32 -10.01
C VAL A 38 -1.80 8.48 -8.53
N ASP A 39 -2.82 7.75 -8.10
CA ASP A 39 -3.28 7.70 -6.72
C ASP A 39 -3.06 6.29 -6.15
N TRP A 40 -2.53 6.19 -4.94
CA TRP A 40 -2.24 4.91 -4.28
C TRP A 40 -2.91 4.82 -2.92
N ASP A 41 -3.62 3.72 -2.71
CA ASP A 41 -4.21 3.34 -1.43
C ASP A 41 -3.51 2.12 -0.84
N VAL A 42 -3.34 2.12 0.49
CA VAL A 42 -2.93 0.94 1.24
C VAL A 42 -3.86 0.70 2.42
N ALA A 43 -4.23 -0.56 2.65
CA ALA A 43 -4.92 -0.98 3.86
C ALA A 43 -4.27 -2.24 4.47
N PHE A 44 -4.22 -2.28 5.80
CA PHE A 44 -3.74 -3.42 6.58
C PHE A 44 -4.90 -4.31 7.01
N GLU A 45 -4.59 -5.59 7.19
CA GLU A 45 -5.47 -6.55 7.83
C GLU A 45 -4.63 -7.48 8.72
N ARG A 46 -4.97 -7.51 10.00
CA ARG A 46 -4.27 -8.29 11.01
C ARG A 46 -4.69 -9.75 10.95
N ILE A 47 -3.69 -10.64 10.94
CA ILE A 47 -3.85 -12.08 11.09
C ILE A 47 -3.18 -12.50 12.41
N GLY A 48 -3.87 -12.26 13.51
CA GLY A 48 -3.45 -12.71 14.84
C GLY A 48 -3.82 -14.17 15.12
N ASP A 49 -3.24 -14.76 16.16
CA ASP A 49 -3.56 -16.14 16.60
C ASP A 49 -5.03 -16.25 17.02
N GLN A 50 -5.82 -17.00 16.25
CA GLN A 50 -7.25 -17.23 16.46
C GLN A 50 -8.11 -15.94 16.51
N GLN A 51 -7.71 -14.89 15.80
CA GLN A 51 -8.43 -13.61 15.78
C GLN A 51 -9.27 -13.39 14.51
N LEU A 52 -8.69 -13.61 13.33
CA LEU A 52 -9.34 -13.39 12.04
C LEU A 52 -9.74 -14.71 11.39
N ASP A 53 -10.98 -14.78 10.91
CA ASP A 53 -11.42 -15.78 9.95
C ASP A 53 -10.97 -15.38 8.54
N ILE A 54 -9.96 -16.08 8.01
CA ILE A 54 -9.33 -15.74 6.73
C ILE A 54 -10.19 -16.06 5.51
N ASP A 55 -11.33 -16.74 5.70
CA ASP A 55 -12.32 -16.97 4.65
C ASP A 55 -13.10 -15.68 4.28
N GLY A 56 -12.89 -14.58 5.03
CA GLY A 56 -13.37 -13.24 4.72
C GLY A 56 -12.27 -12.18 4.78
N ASP A 57 -12.46 -11.10 4.03
CA ASP A 57 -11.60 -9.91 4.10
C ASP A 57 -12.18 -8.90 5.12
N SER A 58 -11.33 -8.33 5.96
CA SER A 58 -11.66 -7.35 7.00
C SER A 58 -10.63 -6.22 7.13
N PHE A 59 -10.07 -5.77 6.00
CA PHE A 59 -9.09 -4.69 5.97
C PHE A 59 -9.55 -3.43 6.72
N ALA A 60 -8.63 -2.83 7.47
CA ALA A 60 -8.81 -1.53 8.11
C ALA A 60 -9.00 -0.41 7.08
N GLY A 61 -9.29 0.81 7.56
CA GLY A 61 -9.48 1.97 6.69
C GLY A 61 -8.22 2.28 5.86
N VAL A 62 -8.40 2.54 4.57
CA VAL A 62 -7.31 2.89 3.65
C VAL A 62 -6.61 4.16 4.09
N GLN A 63 -5.30 4.24 3.85
CA GLN A 63 -4.54 5.48 3.81
C GLN A 63 -4.05 5.68 2.38
N SER A 64 -4.01 6.94 1.94
CA SER A 64 -3.83 7.29 0.53
C SER A 64 -2.68 8.27 0.34
N VAL A 65 -2.09 8.22 -0.85
CA VAL A 65 -1.27 9.31 -1.40
C VAL A 65 -1.81 9.64 -2.79
N ASP A 66 -2.32 10.86 -2.91
CA ASP A 66 -3.06 11.31 -4.07
C ASP A 66 -2.25 12.29 -4.91
N ASN A 67 -2.59 12.35 -6.20
CA ASN A 67 -2.06 13.26 -7.20
C ASN A 67 -0.53 13.21 -7.32
N THR A 68 0.06 12.01 -7.23
CA THR A 68 1.51 11.84 -7.42
C THR A 68 1.83 11.98 -8.89
N THR A 69 2.63 12.98 -9.27
CA THR A 69 3.09 13.14 -10.65
C THR A 69 4.10 12.04 -11.02
N VAL A 70 3.76 11.23 -12.02
CA VAL A 70 4.63 10.16 -12.52
C VAL A 70 5.81 10.76 -13.30
N PRO A 71 6.95 10.04 -13.43
CA PRO A 71 8.10 10.52 -14.18
C PRO A 71 7.75 10.90 -15.63
N GLY A 72 8.43 11.91 -16.18
CA GLY A 72 8.28 12.32 -17.58
C GLY A 72 8.93 11.36 -18.60
N THR A 73 9.40 10.19 -18.16
CA THR A 73 9.94 9.13 -19.00
C THR A 73 9.40 7.79 -18.47
N THR A 74 8.67 7.07 -19.32
CA THR A 74 8.15 5.73 -19.01
C THR A 74 9.24 4.74 -18.57
N GLY A 75 8.85 3.78 -17.72
CA GLY A 75 9.76 2.74 -17.19
C GLY A 75 10.76 3.22 -16.12
N LEU A 76 10.83 4.52 -15.81
CA LEU A 76 11.55 4.98 -14.63
C LEU A 76 10.76 4.63 -13.36
N VAL A 77 11.47 4.09 -12.38
CA VAL A 77 10.88 3.75 -11.08
C VAL A 77 10.67 5.04 -10.28
N ASP A 78 9.43 5.24 -9.86
CA ASP A 78 9.06 6.24 -8.88
C ASP A 78 8.71 5.56 -7.54
N VAL A 79 8.85 6.32 -6.46
CA VAL A 79 8.64 5.82 -5.09
C VAL A 79 7.77 6.79 -4.31
N VAL A 80 6.58 6.33 -3.96
CA VAL A 80 5.69 7.05 -3.03
C VAL A 80 5.69 6.39 -1.66
N SER A 81 5.29 7.14 -0.64
CA SER A 81 5.18 6.62 0.72
C SER A 81 3.88 7.03 1.39
N ILE A 82 3.29 6.10 2.15
CA ILE A 82 2.07 6.30 2.92
C ILE A 82 2.38 5.97 4.39
N ALA A 83 2.10 6.91 5.29
CA ALA A 83 2.37 6.76 6.72
C ALA A 83 1.12 6.26 7.46
N PHE A 84 1.31 5.35 8.40
CA PHE A 84 0.30 4.77 9.28
C PHE A 84 0.72 4.99 10.73
N THR A 85 -0.13 5.62 11.53
CA THR A 85 0.04 5.68 12.98
C THR A 85 -0.19 4.30 13.59
N ASP A 86 0.55 3.98 14.64
CA ASP A 86 0.33 2.78 15.45
C ASP A 86 -1.14 2.65 15.91
N GLY A 87 -1.67 1.43 15.92
CA GLY A 87 -3.05 1.13 16.26
C GLY A 87 -3.97 1.01 15.05
N ALA A 88 -5.12 1.69 15.07
CA ALA A 88 -6.27 1.38 14.19
C ALA A 88 -5.97 1.46 12.68
N GLN A 89 -5.07 2.34 12.23
CA GLN A 89 -4.73 2.46 10.80
C GLN A 89 -4.00 1.22 10.27
N MET A 90 -3.23 0.55 11.13
CA MET A 90 -2.57 -0.72 10.83
C MET A 90 -3.34 -1.92 11.43
N ASP A 91 -4.66 -1.81 11.59
CA ASP A 91 -5.52 -2.85 12.18
C ASP A 91 -5.05 -3.36 13.56
N SER A 92 -4.33 -2.50 14.29
CA SER A 92 -3.71 -2.81 15.59
C SER A 92 -2.84 -4.08 15.59
N ILE A 93 -2.14 -4.35 14.49
CA ILE A 93 -1.15 -5.44 14.39
C ILE A 93 -0.06 -5.23 15.45
N ALA A 94 0.24 -6.29 16.22
CA ALA A 94 1.31 -6.28 17.21
C ALA A 94 2.58 -6.95 16.68
N ALA A 95 3.72 -6.65 17.31
CA ALA A 95 5.02 -7.21 16.95
C ALA A 95 4.96 -8.75 16.94
N GLY A 96 5.44 -9.37 15.86
CA GLY A 96 5.43 -10.82 15.65
C GLY A 96 4.13 -11.39 15.07
N GLU A 97 3.10 -10.58 14.87
CA GLU A 97 1.85 -11.03 14.24
C GLU A 97 1.92 -10.99 12.71
N SER A 98 1.15 -11.88 12.08
CA SER A 98 1.00 -11.89 10.62
C SER A 98 0.01 -10.83 10.18
N PHE A 99 0.15 -10.37 8.94
CA PHE A 99 -0.79 -9.43 8.35
C PHE A 99 -0.86 -9.57 6.82
N ARG A 100 -1.94 -9.04 6.24
CA ARG A 100 -2.02 -8.73 4.81
C ARG A 100 -1.98 -7.22 4.61
N ILE A 101 -1.40 -6.79 3.49
CA ILE A 101 -1.61 -5.45 2.95
C ILE A 101 -2.30 -5.55 1.60
N LYS A 102 -3.24 -4.66 1.35
CA LYS A 102 -3.84 -4.45 0.04
C LYS A 102 -3.34 -3.13 -0.50
N VAL A 103 -2.59 -3.19 -1.60
CA VAL A 103 -2.14 -2.01 -2.34
C VAL A 103 -3.08 -1.84 -3.51
N THR A 104 -3.66 -0.67 -3.68
CA THR A 104 -4.62 -0.37 -4.74
C THR A 104 -4.17 0.87 -5.49
N ARG A 105 -4.17 0.80 -6.82
CA ARG A 105 -4.19 2.01 -7.64
C ARG A 105 -5.61 2.54 -7.63
N ASP A 106 -5.83 3.68 -6.99
CA ASP A 106 -7.16 4.27 -6.88
C ASP A 106 -7.52 5.00 -8.19
N ALA A 107 -8.70 4.71 -8.74
CA ALA A 107 -9.13 5.29 -10.02
C ALA A 107 -9.93 6.58 -9.84
N ALA A 108 -10.18 7.06 -8.61
CA ALA A 108 -11.06 8.19 -8.36
C ALA A 108 -10.55 9.50 -8.97
N SER A 109 -9.24 9.80 -8.86
CA SER A 109 -8.61 11.00 -9.44
C SER A 109 -7.35 10.72 -10.28
N ASP A 110 -7.09 9.45 -10.59
CA ASP A 110 -5.96 9.00 -11.42
C ASP A 110 -6.22 9.24 -12.91
N ASP A 111 -5.46 10.16 -13.49
CA ASP A 111 -5.50 10.51 -14.93
C ASP A 111 -4.42 9.81 -15.76
N ALA A 112 -3.47 9.10 -15.13
CA ALA A 112 -2.47 8.31 -15.82
C ALA A 112 -3.08 7.15 -16.64
N THR A 113 -2.63 7.02 -17.88
CA THR A 113 -3.09 5.95 -18.81
C THR A 113 -2.14 4.76 -18.87
N GLY A 114 -2.68 3.58 -19.18
CA GLY A 114 -1.94 2.31 -19.20
C GLY A 114 -1.62 1.79 -17.81
N ASP A 115 -0.77 0.76 -17.76
CA ASP A 115 -0.53 0.01 -16.54
C ASP A 115 0.44 0.75 -15.59
N ALA A 116 0.14 0.67 -14.29
CA ALA A 116 1.10 1.00 -13.24
C ALA A 116 1.70 -0.32 -12.74
N GLU A 117 2.94 -0.56 -13.11
CA GLU A 117 3.67 -1.78 -12.77
C GLU A 117 4.13 -1.69 -11.31
N LEU A 118 3.43 -2.36 -10.39
CA LEU A 118 3.86 -2.47 -9.01
C LEU A 118 5.07 -3.41 -8.90
N LEU A 119 6.23 -2.85 -8.58
CA LEU A 119 7.50 -3.57 -8.60
C LEU A 119 7.87 -4.10 -7.21
N PHE A 120 7.81 -3.24 -6.20
CA PHE A 120 8.16 -3.58 -4.81
C PHE A 120 7.28 -2.85 -3.82
N VAL A 121 7.06 -3.50 -2.68
CA VAL A 121 6.48 -2.86 -1.49
C VAL A 121 7.45 -3.05 -0.33
N GLU A 122 7.89 -1.94 0.24
CA GLU A 122 8.76 -1.91 1.41
C GLU A 122 8.00 -1.33 2.60
N ILE A 123 8.18 -1.92 3.78
CA ILE A 123 7.53 -1.45 5.02
C ILE A 123 8.64 -1.13 6.02
N ARG A 124 8.61 0.08 6.57
CA ARG A 124 9.56 0.55 7.59
C ARG A 124 8.78 1.00 8.82
N GLU A 125 9.36 0.79 10.01
CA GLU A 125 8.90 1.51 11.19
C GLU A 125 9.16 3.01 11.02
N THR A 126 8.21 3.84 11.45
CA THR A 126 8.25 5.30 11.32
C THR A 126 9.16 5.95 12.37
#